data_AF-A0A8D1BXN4-F1
#
_entry.id   AF-A0A8D1BXN4-F1
#
_cell.length_a   1.000
_cell.length_b   1.000
_cell.length_c   1.000
_cell.angle_alpha   90.00
_cell.angle_beta   90.00
_cell.angle_gamma   90.00
#
_symmetry.space_group_name_H-M   'P 1'
#
loop_
_entity.id
_entity.type
_entity.pdbx_description
1 polymer ?
#
loop_
_entity_poly.entity_id
_entity_poly.type
_entity_poly.pdbx_seq_one_letter_code
_entity_poly.pdbx_strand_id
1 'polypeptide(L)'
;MYSSSSNRKEHVRITTKPQPGFLERLSETSGGMFVGLMTFLLSFYLIFMNEGRALKTATLLAEGLSLVVSPESIHSVAPENEGKLVHIIGALRTSKLLSDPNYGVHLPAVKLRRHVEMYQWVETEESREHTEDGQVKTETRYSYNTEWRSEIINSRNFDREIGHKNPSAMAVESFTATAPFVQIGRFFLSAGLIDKIDNFKPLSLSKLEDPHVDIVRRGDYFYHSENPKYPEVGDLRISFSYAGLSGDDPDLGPAHVVTVIARQRGDQLVPYSTKSGDSLLLLHHGDFSAEEVFHREQKSNSLKTWGLRAAGWVAMFTGLNLMTRILYTLVDWFPVFRDLVNIGLKAFAFCMATSLTLLTVAAGWLFYRPLWALVIGCLALVPIIIARTRVPAKKLE
;
A
#
# COMPACT_ATOMS: atom_id res chain seq x y z
N MET A 1 -28.60 -11.38 -46.28
CA MET A 1 -27.48 -10.50 -45.90
C MET A 1 -27.36 -10.57 -44.39
N TYR A 2 -26.25 -11.09 -43.89
CA TYR A 2 -26.08 -11.56 -42.51
C TYR A 2 -26.33 -10.43 -41.49
N SER A 3 -27.31 -10.64 -40.62
CA SER A 3 -27.42 -9.92 -39.35
C SER A 3 -26.20 -10.32 -38.52
N SER A 4 -25.22 -9.42 -38.44
CA SER A 4 -24.11 -9.59 -37.51
C SER A 4 -24.69 -9.47 -36.10
N SER A 5 -24.65 -10.57 -35.37
CA SER A 5 -24.77 -10.62 -33.92
C SER A 5 -23.60 -9.84 -33.33
N SER A 6 -23.65 -8.50 -33.40
CA SER A 6 -22.62 -7.63 -32.89
C SER A 6 -22.57 -7.76 -31.36
N ASN A 7 -21.36 -8.09 -30.88
CA ASN A 7 -20.97 -8.42 -29.50
C ASN A 7 -21.84 -7.79 -28.41
N ARG A 8 -22.71 -8.59 -27.76
CA ARG A 8 -23.38 -8.17 -26.50
C ARG A 8 -22.39 -7.81 -25.38
N LYS A 9 -21.14 -8.24 -25.51
CA LYS A 9 -20.05 -8.04 -24.54
C LYS A 9 -19.30 -6.72 -24.68
N GLU A 10 -19.54 -5.96 -25.75
CA GLU A 10 -18.85 -4.68 -25.96
C GLU A 10 -19.77 -3.67 -26.64
N HIS A 11 -19.61 -2.40 -26.30
CA HIS A 11 -20.14 -1.31 -27.11
C HIS A 11 -19.28 -0.06 -26.99
N VAL A 12 -19.49 0.88 -27.90
CA VAL A 12 -18.77 2.15 -27.94
C VAL A 12 -19.74 3.29 -27.78
N ARG A 13 -19.41 4.22 -26.89
CA ARG A 13 -20.10 5.48 -26.69
C ARG A 13 -19.21 6.60 -27.23
N ILE A 14 -19.74 7.36 -28.19
CA ILE A 14 -19.04 8.50 -28.77
C ILE A 14 -19.64 9.77 -28.17
N THR A 15 -18.79 10.58 -27.55
CA THR A 15 -19.16 11.91 -27.07
C THR A 15 -18.41 12.94 -27.90
N THR A 16 -19.13 13.90 -28.46
CA THR A 16 -18.54 14.97 -29.26
C THR A 16 -18.62 16.28 -28.49
N LYS A 17 -17.48 16.95 -28.34
CA LYS A 17 -17.39 18.28 -27.74
C LYS A 17 -16.76 19.26 -28.76
N PRO A 18 -17.21 20.52 -28.80
CA PRO A 18 -16.54 21.53 -29.61
C PRO A 18 -15.08 21.68 -29.14
N GLN A 19 -14.17 22.05 -30.05
CA GLN A 19 -12.81 22.39 -29.61
C GLN A 19 -12.86 23.54 -28.59
N PRO A 20 -12.22 23.38 -27.42
CA PRO A 20 -12.27 24.40 -26.39
C PRO A 20 -11.62 25.68 -26.92
N GLY A 21 -12.31 26.81 -26.76
CA GLY A 21 -11.81 28.12 -27.12
C GLY A 21 -10.62 28.55 -26.24
N PHE A 22 -9.97 29.66 -26.58
CA PHE A 22 -8.82 30.16 -25.81
C PHE A 22 -9.13 30.35 -24.31
N LEU A 23 -10.28 30.95 -23.98
CA LEU A 23 -10.71 31.18 -22.60
C LEU A 23 -11.03 29.86 -21.85
N GLU A 24 -11.52 28.85 -22.56
CA GLU A 24 -11.86 27.54 -22.00
C GLU A 24 -10.59 26.71 -21.74
N ARG A 25 -9.60 26.76 -22.66
CA ARG A 25 -8.25 26.20 -22.42
C ARG A 25 -7.53 26.89 -21.26
N LEU A 26 -7.71 28.21 -21.10
CA LEU A 26 -7.16 28.96 -19.97
C LEU A 26 -7.85 28.61 -18.64
N SER A 27 -9.17 28.43 -18.62
CA SER A 27 -9.89 28.03 -17.40
C SER A 27 -9.55 26.59 -16.99
N GLU A 28 -9.46 25.66 -17.94
CA GLU A 28 -9.02 24.28 -17.70
C GLU A 28 -7.58 24.21 -17.16
N THR A 29 -6.68 25.02 -17.71
CA THR A 29 -5.29 25.09 -17.23
C THR A 29 -5.14 25.80 -15.89
N SER A 30 -6.04 26.74 -15.57
CA SER A 30 -6.09 27.40 -14.26
C SER A 30 -6.42 26.40 -13.14
N GLY A 31 -7.34 25.45 -13.39
CA GLY A 31 -7.61 24.36 -12.46
C GLY A 31 -6.38 23.47 -12.24
N GLY A 32 -5.68 23.11 -13.32
CA GLY A 32 -4.42 22.37 -13.25
C GLY A 32 -3.32 23.10 -12.48
N MET A 33 -3.23 24.43 -12.61
CA MET A 33 -2.27 25.25 -11.85
C MET A 33 -2.55 25.22 -10.34
N PHE A 34 -3.83 25.34 -9.93
CA PHE A 34 -4.20 25.26 -8.52
C PHE A 34 -3.88 23.88 -7.93
N VAL A 35 -4.23 22.81 -8.64
CA VAL A 35 -3.86 21.44 -8.25
C VAL A 35 -2.34 21.28 -8.17
N GLY A 36 -1.60 21.86 -9.12
CA GLY A 36 -0.14 21.90 -9.13
C GLY A 36 0.45 22.58 -7.91
N LEU A 37 -0.08 23.76 -7.55
CA LEU A 37 0.33 24.52 -6.37
C LEU A 37 0.06 23.74 -5.08
N MET A 38 -1.12 23.14 -4.93
CA MET A 38 -1.46 22.32 -3.76
C MET A 38 -0.54 21.11 -3.65
N THR A 39 -0.28 20.41 -4.76
CA THR A 39 0.63 19.26 -4.81
C THR A 39 2.06 19.67 -4.45
N PHE A 40 2.53 20.81 -4.97
CA PHE A 40 3.83 21.39 -4.65
C PHE A 40 3.96 21.71 -3.17
N LEU A 41 2.99 22.37 -2.54
CA LEU A 41 3.02 22.68 -1.11
C LEU A 41 2.95 21.41 -0.25
N LEU A 42 2.09 20.46 -0.60
CA LEU A 42 1.96 19.19 0.11
C LEU A 42 3.25 18.37 0.07
N SER A 43 4.03 18.48 -1.01
CA SER A 43 5.32 17.79 -1.12
C SER A 43 6.31 18.18 -0.02
N PHE A 44 6.37 19.47 0.36
CA PHE A 44 7.21 19.93 1.48
C PHE A 44 6.77 19.31 2.80
N TYR A 45 5.46 19.32 3.05
CA TYR A 45 4.89 18.74 4.26
C TYR A 45 5.20 17.24 4.34
N LEU A 46 5.00 16.50 3.25
CA LEU A 46 5.30 15.07 3.16
C LEU A 46 6.77 14.78 3.44
N ILE A 47 7.69 15.49 2.79
CA ILE A 47 9.14 15.29 2.95
C ILE A 47 9.55 15.63 4.40
N PHE A 48 9.10 16.77 4.93
CA PHE A 48 9.46 17.23 6.27
C PHE A 48 8.95 16.27 7.36
N MET A 49 7.68 15.86 7.28
CA MET A 49 7.10 14.89 8.22
C MET A 49 7.79 13.52 8.11
N ASN A 50 8.20 13.12 6.90
CA ASN A 50 8.97 11.91 6.68
C ASN A 50 10.34 11.95 7.37
N GLU A 51 11.07 13.08 7.32
CA GLU A 51 12.33 13.24 8.05
C GLU A 51 12.14 13.13 9.55
N GLY A 52 11.12 13.81 10.09
CA GLY A 52 10.79 13.74 11.52
C GLY A 52 10.48 12.32 11.96
N ARG A 53 9.64 11.60 11.21
CA ARG A 53 9.34 10.17 11.44
C ARG A 53 10.60 9.32 11.39
N ALA A 54 11.41 9.46 10.33
CA ALA A 54 12.60 8.64 10.11
C ALA A 54 13.60 8.77 11.26
N LEU A 55 13.83 10.00 11.74
CA LEU A 55 14.72 10.29 12.86
C LEU A 55 14.18 9.73 14.18
N LYS A 56 12.90 9.99 14.49
CA LYS A 56 12.25 9.44 15.69
C LYS A 56 12.33 7.92 15.73
N THR A 57 12.01 7.25 14.61
CA THR A 57 12.11 5.79 14.52
C THR A 57 13.56 5.32 14.68
N ALA A 58 14.54 6.01 14.10
CA ALA A 58 15.95 5.63 14.25
C ALA A 58 16.47 5.78 15.69
N THR A 59 16.10 6.87 16.39
CA THR A 59 16.46 7.06 17.80
C THR A 59 15.75 6.05 18.69
N LEU A 60 14.48 5.76 18.40
CA LEU A 60 13.68 4.75 19.09
C LEU A 60 14.32 3.36 19.01
N LEU A 61 14.72 2.94 17.80
CA LEU A 61 15.34 1.64 17.58
C LEU A 61 16.74 1.57 18.22
N ALA A 62 17.51 2.67 18.19
CA ALA A 62 18.81 2.72 18.86
C ALA A 62 18.68 2.62 20.39
N GLU A 63 17.73 3.34 20.99
CA GLU A 63 17.41 3.21 22.43
C GLU A 63 16.98 1.78 22.76
N GLY A 64 16.04 1.22 21.99
CA GLY A 64 15.57 -0.15 22.15
C GLY A 64 16.70 -1.18 22.12
N LEU A 65 17.60 -1.08 21.14
CA LEU A 65 18.75 -1.99 21.01
C LEU A 65 19.69 -1.92 22.22
N SER A 66 19.85 -0.75 22.84
CA SER A 66 20.69 -0.61 24.04
C SER A 66 20.04 -1.10 25.33
N LEU A 67 18.72 -1.24 25.37
CA LEU A 67 17.95 -1.62 26.56
C LEU A 67 17.44 -3.07 26.52
N VAL A 68 17.43 -3.69 25.34
CA VAL A 68 16.87 -5.03 25.15
C VAL A 68 17.65 -6.08 25.93
N VAL A 69 16.94 -6.96 26.61
CA VAL A 69 17.50 -8.10 27.35
C VAL A 69 16.86 -9.37 26.81
N SER A 70 17.68 -10.40 26.57
CA SER A 70 17.16 -11.74 26.22
C SER A 70 17.03 -12.57 27.50
N PRO A 71 15.82 -12.96 27.93
CA PRO A 71 15.65 -13.85 29.08
C PRO A 71 16.31 -15.21 28.83
N GLU A 72 16.87 -15.82 29.88
CA GLU A 72 17.52 -17.15 29.78
C GLU A 72 16.53 -18.27 29.40
N SER A 73 15.26 -18.12 29.78
CA SER A 73 14.21 -19.10 29.53
C SER A 73 12.88 -18.43 29.26
N ILE A 74 12.12 -19.01 28.33
CA ILE A 74 10.72 -18.64 28.05
C ILE A 74 9.72 -19.44 28.90
N HIS A 75 10.19 -20.42 29.68
CA HIS A 75 9.36 -21.35 30.44
C HIS A 75 9.07 -20.88 31.88
N SER A 76 9.69 -19.77 32.31
CA SER A 76 9.45 -19.08 33.57
C SER A 76 9.38 -17.58 33.33
N VAL A 77 8.62 -16.87 34.17
CA VAL A 77 8.55 -15.40 34.15
C VAL A 77 9.51 -14.89 35.21
N ALA A 78 10.65 -14.35 34.78
CA ALA A 78 11.69 -13.84 35.68
C ALA A 78 11.29 -12.45 36.22
N PRO A 79 11.15 -12.28 37.55
CA PRO A 79 10.78 -10.98 38.13
C PRO A 79 11.81 -9.88 37.86
N GLU A 80 13.09 -10.21 37.66
CA GLU A 80 14.11 -9.22 37.32
C GLU A 80 13.91 -8.55 35.95
N ASN A 81 13.08 -9.12 35.08
CA ASN A 81 12.76 -8.58 33.76
C ASN A 81 11.49 -7.73 33.75
N GLU A 82 10.82 -7.58 34.88
CA GLU A 82 9.59 -6.78 34.98
C GLU A 82 9.83 -5.34 34.52
N GLY A 83 9.01 -4.87 33.58
CA GLY A 83 9.12 -3.53 32.99
C GLY A 83 10.25 -3.36 31.98
N LYS A 84 11.15 -4.34 31.81
CA LYS A 84 12.23 -4.28 30.82
C LYS A 84 11.75 -4.62 29.42
N LEU A 85 12.49 -4.13 28.43
CA LEU A 85 12.35 -4.54 27.04
C LEU A 85 12.99 -5.92 26.88
N VAL A 86 12.18 -6.95 26.63
CA VAL A 86 12.63 -8.33 26.49
C VAL A 86 12.62 -8.77 25.05
N HIS A 87 13.60 -9.59 24.67
CA HIS A 87 13.68 -10.29 23.40
C HIS A 87 13.38 -11.77 23.63
N ILE A 88 12.28 -12.26 23.04
CA ILE A 88 11.76 -13.61 23.25
C ILE A 88 11.58 -14.29 21.89
N ILE A 89 12.11 -15.50 21.77
CA ILE A 89 11.92 -16.36 20.60
C ILE A 89 11.14 -17.59 21.05
N GLY A 90 10.14 -18.00 20.27
CA GLY A 90 9.56 -19.32 20.47
C GLY A 90 8.34 -19.62 19.61
N ALA A 91 7.90 -20.87 19.69
CA ALA A 91 6.74 -21.38 18.98
C ALA A 91 5.44 -20.77 19.52
N LEU A 92 4.57 -20.34 18.61
CA LEU A 92 3.24 -19.87 18.94
C LEU A 92 2.40 -21.02 19.52
N ARG A 93 1.67 -20.73 20.59
CA ARG A 93 0.70 -21.63 21.20
C ARG A 93 -0.61 -20.91 21.42
N THR A 94 -1.70 -21.57 21.05
CA THR A 94 -3.07 -21.12 21.28
C THR A 94 -3.79 -22.09 22.21
N SER A 95 -4.78 -21.61 22.95
CA SER A 95 -5.53 -22.44 23.90
C SER A 95 -6.65 -23.27 23.26
N LYS A 96 -7.11 -22.87 22.07
CA LYS A 96 -8.21 -23.51 21.34
C LYS A 96 -7.94 -23.52 19.84
N LEU A 97 -8.49 -24.54 19.17
CA LEU A 97 -8.56 -24.60 17.71
C LEU A 97 -9.46 -23.48 17.19
N LEU A 98 -9.09 -22.88 16.06
CA LEU A 98 -10.00 -22.04 15.29
C LEU A 98 -10.80 -22.93 14.34
N SER A 99 -12.08 -22.59 14.14
CA SER A 99 -12.96 -23.36 13.28
C SER A 99 -13.86 -22.53 12.39
N ASP A 100 -14.14 -23.05 11.20
CA ASP A 100 -15.30 -22.71 10.39
C ASP A 100 -16.18 -23.97 10.22
N PRO A 101 -17.19 -24.16 11.09
CA PRO A 101 -18.04 -25.36 11.08
C PRO A 101 -18.82 -25.54 9.77
N ASN A 102 -19.14 -24.46 9.06
CA ASN A 102 -19.90 -24.53 7.80
C ASN A 102 -19.12 -25.24 6.69
N TYR A 103 -17.80 -25.35 6.84
CA TYR A 103 -16.89 -25.96 5.86
C TYR A 103 -16.01 -27.06 6.48
N GLY A 104 -16.28 -27.46 7.73
CA GLY A 104 -15.50 -28.48 8.43
C GLY A 104 -14.03 -28.12 8.63
N VAL A 105 -13.67 -26.83 8.60
CA VAL A 105 -12.28 -26.39 8.76
C VAL A 105 -11.99 -26.23 10.24
N HIS A 106 -10.98 -26.94 10.74
CA HIS A 106 -10.50 -26.84 12.13
C HIS A 106 -8.98 -26.95 12.15
N LEU A 107 -8.29 -25.96 12.73
CA LEU A 107 -6.84 -26.02 12.87
C LEU A 107 -6.34 -25.18 14.04
N PRO A 108 -5.17 -25.52 14.63
CA PRO A 108 -4.57 -24.71 15.67
C PRO A 108 -3.76 -23.59 15.03
N ALA A 109 -4.31 -22.38 14.98
CA ALA A 109 -3.64 -21.21 14.42
C ALA A 109 -4.02 -19.94 15.17
N VAL A 110 -3.19 -18.90 15.03
CA VAL A 110 -3.49 -17.58 15.60
C VAL A 110 -4.60 -16.88 14.81
N LYS A 111 -4.62 -17.01 13.48
CA LYS A 111 -5.70 -16.49 12.64
C LYS A 111 -6.14 -17.53 11.60
N LEU A 112 -7.44 -17.59 11.36
CA LEU A 112 -8.09 -18.33 10.28
C LEU A 112 -8.92 -17.34 9.47
N ARG A 113 -8.70 -17.30 8.15
CA ARG A 113 -9.39 -16.39 7.24
C ARG A 113 -10.12 -17.19 6.17
N ARG A 114 -11.43 -16.96 6.08
CA ARG A 114 -12.27 -17.36 4.95
C ARG A 114 -12.29 -16.22 3.93
N HIS A 115 -11.89 -16.53 2.71
CA HIS A 115 -11.96 -15.60 1.58
C HIS A 115 -13.02 -16.08 0.59
N VAL A 116 -14.00 -15.23 0.32
CA VAL A 116 -15.13 -15.50 -0.56
C VAL A 116 -15.06 -14.58 -1.76
N GLU A 117 -15.25 -15.16 -2.94
CA GLU A 117 -15.41 -14.44 -4.19
C GLU A 117 -16.69 -14.89 -4.88
N MET A 118 -17.37 -13.94 -5.52
CA MET A 118 -18.56 -14.20 -6.34
C MET A 118 -18.19 -14.05 -7.82
N TYR A 119 -18.66 -14.99 -8.63
CA TYR A 119 -18.58 -14.89 -10.09
C TYR A 119 -19.62 -13.88 -10.56
N GLN A 120 -19.20 -12.80 -11.19
CA GLN A 120 -20.08 -11.68 -11.51
C GLN A 120 -19.55 -10.87 -12.69
N TRP A 121 -20.40 -10.06 -13.31
CA TRP A 121 -20.01 -9.15 -14.38
C TRP A 121 -19.10 -8.02 -13.86
N VAL A 122 -18.10 -7.69 -14.66
CA VAL A 122 -17.18 -6.57 -14.50
C VAL A 122 -17.22 -5.74 -15.78
N GLU A 123 -17.44 -4.43 -15.64
CA GLU A 123 -17.33 -3.47 -16.73
C GLU A 123 -15.92 -2.88 -16.76
N THR A 124 -15.27 -2.91 -17.92
CA THR A 124 -13.98 -2.24 -18.15
C THR A 124 -14.15 -1.17 -19.22
N GLU A 125 -13.62 0.03 -18.94
CA GLU A 125 -13.70 1.21 -19.80
C GLU A 125 -12.33 1.53 -20.43
N GLU A 126 -12.29 1.75 -21.74
CA GLU A 126 -11.14 2.29 -22.47
C GLU A 126 -11.57 3.52 -23.27
N SER A 127 -10.97 4.68 -22.99
CA SER A 127 -11.30 5.95 -23.65
C SER A 127 -10.17 6.41 -24.58
N ARG A 128 -10.52 6.85 -25.79
CA ARG A 128 -9.60 7.43 -26.78
C ARG A 128 -10.15 8.76 -27.32
N GLU A 129 -9.30 9.74 -27.47
CA GLU A 129 -9.67 11.07 -27.97
C GLU A 129 -9.02 11.33 -29.33
N HIS A 130 -9.83 11.69 -30.33
CA HIS A 130 -9.34 12.13 -31.64
C HIS A 130 -10.03 13.43 -32.06
N THR A 131 -9.33 14.22 -32.87
CA THR A 131 -9.86 15.48 -33.42
C THR A 131 -10.31 15.27 -34.86
N GLU A 132 -11.55 15.63 -35.17
CA GLU A 132 -12.12 15.55 -36.51
C GLU A 132 -13.02 16.78 -36.73
N ASP A 133 -12.89 17.45 -37.88
CA ASP A 133 -13.69 18.63 -38.26
C ASP A 133 -13.75 19.76 -37.20
N GLY A 134 -12.65 19.99 -36.47
CA GLY A 134 -12.59 21.02 -35.43
C GLY A 134 -13.40 20.68 -34.16
N GLN A 135 -13.86 19.44 -34.02
CA GLN A 135 -14.50 18.90 -32.82
C GLN A 135 -13.61 17.83 -32.17
N VAL A 136 -13.61 17.77 -30.84
CA VAL A 136 -12.95 16.70 -30.08
C VAL A 136 -13.97 15.58 -29.88
N LYS A 137 -13.69 14.41 -30.46
CA LYS A 137 -14.49 13.20 -30.26
C LYS A 137 -13.79 12.30 -29.25
N THR A 138 -14.49 11.99 -28.16
CA THR A 138 -14.08 10.99 -27.18
C THR A 138 -14.85 9.70 -27.49
N GLU A 139 -14.14 8.67 -27.91
CA GLU A 139 -14.69 7.32 -28.07
C GLU A 139 -14.36 6.51 -26.82
N THR A 140 -15.40 6.14 -26.07
CA THR A 140 -15.30 5.29 -24.89
C THR A 140 -15.82 3.91 -25.22
N ARG A 141 -14.95 2.90 -25.16
CA ARG A 141 -15.30 1.49 -25.33
C ARG A 141 -15.56 0.87 -23.97
N TYR A 142 -16.74 0.28 -23.81
CA TYR A 142 -17.10 -0.53 -22.66
C TYR A 142 -17.00 -2.01 -23.03
N SER A 143 -16.44 -2.82 -22.14
CA SER A 143 -16.37 -4.27 -22.27
C SER A 143 -16.88 -4.95 -20.99
N TYR A 144 -17.60 -6.05 -21.15
CA TYR A 144 -18.25 -6.78 -20.08
C TYR A 144 -17.77 -8.21 -20.03
N ASN A 145 -17.11 -8.57 -18.94
CA ASN A 145 -16.60 -9.92 -18.70
C ASN A 145 -17.02 -10.41 -17.33
N THR A 146 -17.25 -11.72 -17.20
CA THR A 146 -17.54 -12.35 -15.91
C THR A 146 -16.25 -12.79 -15.23
N GLU A 147 -16.06 -12.37 -13.99
CA GLU A 147 -14.86 -12.62 -13.20
C GLU A 147 -15.22 -12.97 -11.76
N TRP A 148 -14.30 -13.66 -11.08
CA TRP A 148 -14.37 -13.84 -9.64
C TRP A 148 -13.89 -12.58 -8.95
N ARG A 149 -14.73 -11.98 -8.10
CA ARG A 149 -14.40 -10.77 -7.34
C ARG A 149 -14.86 -10.92 -5.89
N SER A 150 -14.02 -10.48 -4.96
CA SER A 150 -14.31 -10.49 -3.52
C SER A 150 -15.27 -9.37 -3.08
N GLU A 151 -15.41 -8.34 -3.89
CA GLU A 151 -16.31 -7.21 -3.66
C GLU A 151 -17.60 -7.37 -4.47
N ILE A 152 -18.70 -6.83 -3.97
CA ILE A 152 -19.97 -6.81 -4.71
C ILE A 152 -19.93 -5.65 -5.71
N ILE A 153 -20.03 -5.96 -6.99
CA ILE A 153 -20.08 -4.95 -8.06
C ILE A 153 -21.53 -4.61 -8.35
N ASN A 154 -21.92 -3.38 -8.04
CA ASN A 154 -23.26 -2.88 -8.33
C ASN A 154 -23.43 -2.62 -9.83
N SER A 155 -24.02 -3.58 -10.53
CA SER A 155 -24.26 -3.50 -11.99
C SER A 155 -25.20 -2.37 -12.42
N ARG A 156 -25.91 -1.70 -11.49
CA ARG A 156 -26.70 -0.50 -11.79
C ARG A 156 -25.84 0.68 -12.24
N ASN A 157 -24.55 0.64 -11.93
CA ASN A 157 -23.58 1.66 -12.33
C ASN A 157 -22.97 1.39 -13.70
N PHE A 158 -23.28 0.25 -14.34
CA PHE A 158 -22.79 -0.05 -15.68
C PHE A 158 -23.45 0.85 -16.72
N ASP A 159 -22.68 1.26 -17.73
CA ASP A 159 -23.21 2.00 -18.89
C ASP A 159 -24.29 1.16 -19.61
N ARG A 160 -24.16 -0.18 -19.58
CA ARG A 160 -25.18 -1.11 -20.04
C ARG A 160 -25.46 -2.25 -19.06
N GLU A 161 -26.40 -2.00 -18.15
CA GLU A 161 -26.90 -3.02 -17.20
C GLU A 161 -27.64 -4.19 -17.89
N ILE A 162 -28.35 -3.93 -18.98
CA ILE A 162 -29.20 -4.95 -19.63
C ILE A 162 -28.33 -6.09 -20.17
N GLY A 163 -28.48 -7.28 -19.57
CA GLY A 163 -27.69 -8.48 -19.88
C GLY A 163 -26.48 -8.70 -18.95
N HIS A 164 -26.19 -7.76 -18.05
CA HIS A 164 -25.03 -7.78 -17.16
C HIS A 164 -25.41 -7.54 -15.68
N LYS A 165 -26.52 -8.13 -15.25
CA LYS A 165 -27.01 -7.96 -13.88
C LYS A 165 -26.24 -8.82 -12.90
N ASN A 166 -25.79 -8.21 -11.80
CA ASN A 166 -25.15 -8.89 -10.68
C ASN A 166 -26.11 -9.00 -9.48
N PRO A 167 -25.97 -10.03 -8.63
CA PRO A 167 -26.63 -10.07 -7.34
C PRO A 167 -26.21 -8.89 -6.45
N SER A 168 -27.13 -8.43 -5.59
CA SER A 168 -26.87 -7.31 -4.68
C SER A 168 -26.15 -7.71 -3.38
N ALA A 169 -25.99 -9.01 -3.14
CA ALA A 169 -25.38 -9.56 -1.93
C ALA A 169 -24.77 -10.94 -2.21
N MET A 170 -23.76 -11.32 -1.41
CA MET A 170 -23.24 -12.69 -1.37
C MET A 170 -23.92 -13.47 -0.23
N ALA A 171 -24.24 -14.74 -0.45
CA ALA A 171 -24.85 -15.59 0.58
C ALA A 171 -23.87 -15.97 1.72
N VAL A 172 -22.58 -15.86 1.46
CA VAL A 172 -21.51 -16.14 2.42
C VAL A 172 -20.54 -14.97 2.43
N GLU A 173 -20.14 -14.53 3.62
CA GLU A 173 -19.20 -13.44 3.79
C GLU A 173 -17.78 -13.94 4.11
N SER A 174 -16.79 -13.16 3.67
CA SER A 174 -15.41 -13.33 4.13
C SER A 174 -15.29 -12.95 5.60
N PHE A 175 -14.46 -13.65 6.36
CA PHE A 175 -14.16 -13.25 7.75
C PHE A 175 -12.75 -13.68 8.14
N THR A 176 -12.26 -13.11 9.24
CA THR A 176 -11.03 -13.56 9.91
C THR A 176 -11.33 -13.81 11.37
N ALA A 177 -11.22 -15.07 11.81
CA ALA A 177 -11.21 -15.42 13.21
C ALA A 177 -9.79 -15.30 13.77
N THR A 178 -9.69 -14.79 14.99
CA THR A 178 -8.43 -14.61 15.72
C THR A 178 -8.51 -15.33 17.06
N ALA A 179 -7.45 -16.05 17.43
CA ALA A 179 -7.37 -16.73 18.71
C ALA A 179 -7.32 -15.69 19.85
N PRO A 180 -8.15 -15.84 20.90
CA PRO A 180 -8.24 -14.84 21.97
C PRO A 180 -7.01 -14.84 22.88
N PHE A 181 -6.32 -15.97 23.00
CA PHE A 181 -5.13 -16.14 23.82
C PHE A 181 -4.03 -16.81 23.01
N VAL A 182 -2.94 -16.08 22.81
CA VAL A 182 -1.75 -16.53 22.09
C VAL A 182 -0.57 -16.35 23.04
N GLN A 183 0.27 -17.38 23.15
CA GLN A 183 1.42 -17.35 24.04
C GLN A 183 2.68 -17.91 23.37
N ILE A 184 3.84 -17.50 23.89
CA ILE A 184 5.16 -18.08 23.62
C ILE A 184 5.73 -18.49 24.97
N GLY A 185 5.95 -19.79 25.18
CA GLY A 185 6.32 -20.30 26.50
C GLY A 185 5.27 -19.92 27.55
N ARG A 186 5.66 -19.14 28.57
CA ARG A 186 4.76 -18.61 29.62
C ARG A 186 4.22 -17.20 29.34
N PHE A 187 4.59 -16.59 28.22
CA PHE A 187 4.28 -15.19 27.96
C PHE A 187 3.11 -15.04 26.99
N PHE A 188 2.10 -14.25 27.36
CA PHE A 188 0.94 -13.92 26.53
C PHE A 188 1.21 -12.71 25.63
N LEU A 189 0.79 -12.82 24.37
CA LEU A 189 0.90 -11.75 23.39
C LEU A 189 -0.25 -10.75 23.58
N SER A 190 0.08 -9.45 23.62
CA SER A 190 -0.93 -8.39 23.53
C SER A 190 -1.62 -8.35 22.16
N ALA A 191 -2.80 -7.72 22.09
CA ALA A 191 -3.56 -7.57 20.84
C ALA A 191 -2.70 -7.00 19.70
N GLY A 192 -1.86 -5.98 19.97
CA GLY A 192 -0.97 -5.40 18.96
C GLY A 192 0.12 -6.34 18.44
N LEU A 193 0.52 -7.38 19.20
CA LEU A 193 1.40 -8.44 18.70
C LEU A 193 0.62 -9.45 17.87
N ILE A 194 -0.59 -9.82 18.31
CA ILE A 194 -1.48 -10.72 17.55
C ILE A 194 -1.83 -10.11 16.18
N ASP A 195 -2.06 -8.79 16.12
CA ASP A 195 -2.33 -8.08 14.88
C ASP A 195 -1.17 -8.17 13.88
N LYS A 196 0.07 -8.14 14.36
CA LYS A 196 1.29 -8.28 13.54
C LYS A 196 1.51 -9.69 12.98
N ILE A 197 0.73 -10.68 13.41
CA ILE A 197 0.76 -12.03 12.82
C ILE A 197 -0.16 -12.02 11.59
N ASP A 198 0.39 -11.71 10.43
CA ASP A 198 -0.33 -11.52 9.17
C ASP A 198 0.23 -12.36 8.01
N ASN A 199 1.15 -13.29 8.31
CA ASN A 199 1.75 -14.22 7.35
C ASN A 199 0.78 -15.34 6.91
N PHE A 200 -0.33 -14.95 6.29
CA PHE A 200 -1.35 -15.89 5.81
C PHE A 200 -0.79 -16.84 4.76
N LYS A 201 -0.88 -18.14 5.05
CA LYS A 201 -0.61 -19.24 4.11
C LYS A 201 -1.94 -19.84 3.64
N PRO A 202 -2.07 -20.21 2.35
CA PRO A 202 -3.25 -20.91 1.88
C PRO A 202 -3.39 -22.25 2.62
N LEU A 203 -4.61 -22.60 2.99
CA LEU A 203 -4.95 -23.89 3.58
C LEU A 203 -5.35 -24.83 2.45
N SER A 204 -4.66 -25.98 2.32
CA SER A 204 -5.09 -26.97 1.35
C SER A 204 -6.37 -27.67 1.83
N LEU A 205 -7.33 -27.82 0.91
CA LEU A 205 -8.59 -28.51 1.20
C LEU A 205 -8.57 -29.98 0.76
N SER A 206 -7.45 -30.46 0.21
CA SER A 206 -7.33 -31.80 -0.40
C SER A 206 -7.84 -32.95 0.47
N LYS A 207 -7.67 -32.85 1.79
CA LYS A 207 -8.05 -33.85 2.81
C LYS A 207 -9.41 -33.62 3.45
N LEU A 208 -10.12 -32.55 3.09
CA LEU A 208 -11.46 -32.26 3.59
C LEU A 208 -12.51 -32.94 2.70
N GLU A 209 -13.63 -33.28 3.30
CA GLU A 209 -14.81 -33.76 2.58
C GLU A 209 -15.67 -32.58 2.12
N ASP A 210 -16.62 -32.86 1.22
CA ASP A 210 -17.63 -31.88 0.83
C ASP A 210 -18.56 -31.61 2.03
N PRO A 211 -18.70 -30.35 2.49
CA PRO A 211 -19.40 -30.06 3.74
C PRO A 211 -20.92 -30.18 3.63
N HIS A 212 -21.47 -30.05 2.42
CA HIS A 212 -22.90 -30.19 2.12
C HIS A 212 -23.08 -30.71 0.69
N VAL A 213 -24.25 -31.28 0.37
CA VAL A 213 -24.54 -31.81 -0.98
C VAL A 213 -24.47 -30.74 -2.08
N ASP A 214 -24.73 -29.48 -1.73
CA ASP A 214 -24.74 -28.33 -2.65
C ASP A 214 -23.38 -27.59 -2.70
N ILE A 215 -22.36 -28.12 -2.00
CA ILE A 215 -21.04 -27.52 -1.94
C ILE A 215 -20.03 -28.52 -2.47
N VAL A 216 -19.43 -28.20 -3.61
CA VAL A 216 -18.46 -29.08 -4.26
C VAL A 216 -17.05 -28.57 -4.00
N ARG A 217 -16.17 -29.43 -3.47
CA ARG A 217 -14.75 -29.12 -3.37
C ARG A 217 -14.01 -29.41 -4.68
N ARG A 218 -13.25 -28.44 -5.17
CA ARG A 218 -12.32 -28.61 -6.31
C ARG A 218 -11.03 -27.86 -6.03
N GLY A 219 -9.92 -28.61 -5.96
CA GLY A 219 -8.63 -28.06 -5.53
C GLY A 219 -8.72 -27.52 -4.11
N ASP A 220 -8.28 -26.28 -3.91
CA ASP A 220 -8.32 -25.57 -2.63
C ASP A 220 -9.49 -24.57 -2.52
N TYR A 221 -10.58 -24.84 -3.24
CA TYR A 221 -11.82 -24.08 -3.16
C TYR A 221 -13.03 -24.98 -2.87
N PHE A 222 -13.95 -24.45 -2.08
CA PHE A 222 -15.34 -24.89 -2.05
C PHE A 222 -16.18 -24.02 -2.96
N TYR A 223 -17.05 -24.63 -3.76
CA TYR A 223 -17.92 -23.92 -4.70
C TYR A 223 -19.38 -24.08 -4.28
N HIS A 224 -20.09 -22.95 -4.20
CA HIS A 224 -21.56 -22.91 -4.16
C HIS A 224 -22.00 -22.66 -5.60
N SER A 225 -22.10 -23.75 -6.37
CA SER A 225 -22.35 -23.73 -7.81
C SER A 225 -22.86 -25.10 -8.23
N GLU A 226 -23.83 -25.15 -9.14
CA GLU A 226 -24.27 -26.39 -9.77
C GLU A 226 -23.15 -27.04 -10.60
N ASN A 227 -22.28 -26.22 -11.22
CA ASN A 227 -21.18 -26.68 -12.05
C ASN A 227 -19.95 -25.75 -11.97
N PRO A 228 -18.98 -26.06 -11.09
CA PRO A 228 -17.77 -25.25 -10.93
C PRO A 228 -16.92 -25.06 -12.20
N LYS A 229 -17.10 -25.92 -13.22
CA LYS A 229 -16.39 -25.81 -14.50
C LYS A 229 -16.99 -24.73 -15.41
N TYR A 230 -18.28 -24.44 -15.24
CA TYR A 230 -19.03 -23.45 -16.00
C TYR A 230 -19.80 -22.55 -15.02
N PRO A 231 -19.07 -21.69 -14.27
CA PRO A 231 -19.69 -20.88 -13.23
C PRO A 231 -20.70 -19.88 -13.82
N GLU A 232 -21.76 -19.64 -13.08
CA GLU A 232 -22.81 -18.68 -13.40
C GLU A 232 -22.75 -17.46 -12.48
N VAL A 233 -23.36 -16.36 -12.92
CA VAL A 233 -23.36 -15.12 -12.15
C VAL A 233 -24.10 -15.32 -10.84
N GLY A 234 -23.39 -15.10 -9.73
CA GLY A 234 -23.87 -15.36 -8.37
C GLY A 234 -23.25 -16.58 -7.71
N ASP A 235 -22.59 -17.46 -8.46
CA ASP A 235 -21.83 -18.56 -7.90
C ASP A 235 -20.73 -18.04 -6.97
N LEU A 236 -20.48 -18.78 -5.89
CA LEU A 236 -19.44 -18.44 -4.92
C LEU A 236 -18.31 -19.46 -4.97
N ARG A 237 -17.08 -18.99 -4.79
CA ARG A 237 -15.92 -19.83 -4.46
C ARG A 237 -15.30 -19.34 -3.16
N ILE A 238 -14.94 -20.29 -2.32
CA ILE A 238 -14.43 -20.03 -0.97
C ILE A 238 -13.09 -20.71 -0.82
N SER A 239 -12.09 -19.95 -0.38
CA SER A 239 -10.78 -20.48 0.01
C SER A 239 -10.47 -20.10 1.46
N PHE A 240 -9.58 -20.87 2.07
CA PHE A 240 -9.14 -20.67 3.45
C PHE A 240 -7.65 -20.36 3.51
N SER A 241 -7.27 -19.54 4.47
CA SER A 241 -5.86 -19.27 4.79
C SER A 241 -5.68 -19.10 6.29
N TYR A 242 -4.47 -19.32 6.77
CA TYR A 242 -4.16 -19.26 8.20
C TYR A 242 -2.84 -18.55 8.46
N ALA A 243 -2.71 -17.92 9.63
CA ALA A 243 -1.48 -17.27 10.07
C ALA A 243 -1.12 -17.74 11.48
N GLY A 244 0.19 -17.90 11.75
CA GLY A 244 0.71 -18.37 13.03
C GLY A 244 0.21 -19.76 13.44
N LEU A 245 0.66 -20.83 12.75
CA LEU A 245 0.35 -22.21 13.14
C LEU A 245 0.81 -22.48 14.58
N SER A 246 -0.06 -23.10 15.36
CA SER A 246 0.13 -23.35 16.78
C SER A 246 0.26 -24.85 17.03
N GLY A 247 1.47 -25.30 17.38
CA GLY A 247 1.73 -26.73 17.52
C GLY A 247 2.03 -27.41 16.19
N ASP A 248 2.47 -28.66 16.29
CA ASP A 248 2.89 -29.44 15.14
C ASP A 248 1.68 -30.12 14.54
N ASP A 249 1.49 -29.89 13.25
CA ASP A 249 0.43 -30.48 12.46
C ASP A 249 1.06 -31.39 11.39
N PRO A 250 0.61 -32.65 11.23
CA PRO A 250 1.16 -33.57 10.24
C PRO A 250 1.15 -33.03 8.81
N ASP A 251 0.20 -32.15 8.50
CA ASP A 251 -0.06 -31.67 7.14
C ASP A 251 0.44 -30.25 6.91
N LEU A 252 0.35 -29.40 7.94
CA LEU A 252 0.74 -27.99 7.87
C LEU A 252 2.17 -27.73 8.36
N GLY A 253 2.79 -28.71 9.01
CA GLY A 253 4.16 -28.67 9.50
C GLY A 253 4.28 -28.25 10.97
N PRO A 254 5.49 -27.89 11.42
CA PRO A 254 5.74 -27.56 12.82
C PRO A 254 5.13 -26.20 13.21
N ALA A 255 4.95 -26.01 14.52
CA ALA A 255 4.51 -24.75 15.09
C ALA A 255 5.34 -23.57 14.55
N HIS A 256 4.68 -22.48 14.16
CA HIS A 256 5.40 -21.30 13.69
C HIS A 256 6.13 -20.62 14.84
N VAL A 257 7.44 -20.43 14.66
CA VAL A 257 8.30 -19.67 15.58
C VAL A 257 8.24 -18.19 15.23
N VAL A 258 8.20 -17.35 16.25
CA VAL A 258 8.29 -15.90 16.13
C VAL A 258 9.32 -15.34 17.10
N THR A 259 9.87 -14.19 16.73
CA THR A 259 10.73 -13.35 17.57
C THR A 259 9.96 -12.11 17.98
N VAL A 260 9.87 -11.84 19.28
CA VAL A 260 9.13 -10.72 19.86
C VAL A 260 10.09 -9.83 20.65
N ILE A 261 10.01 -8.52 20.42
CA ILE A 261 10.64 -7.51 21.27
C ILE A 261 9.56 -6.61 21.84
N ALA A 262 9.34 -6.71 23.14
CA ALA A 262 8.23 -6.06 23.85
C ALA A 262 8.57 -5.84 25.32
N ARG A 263 7.76 -5.06 26.04
CA ARG A 263 7.91 -4.91 27.48
C ARG A 263 7.30 -6.11 28.20
N GLN A 264 8.03 -6.68 29.17
CA GLN A 264 7.44 -7.63 30.10
C GLN A 264 6.59 -6.89 31.14
N ARG A 265 5.34 -7.32 31.30
CA ARG A 265 4.44 -6.92 32.39
C ARG A 265 3.81 -8.16 32.99
N GLY A 266 4.39 -8.70 34.06
CA GLY A 266 4.12 -10.04 34.53
C GLY A 266 4.36 -11.05 33.41
N ASP A 267 3.33 -11.84 33.09
CA ASP A 267 3.33 -12.80 32.00
C ASP A 267 2.89 -12.19 30.65
N GLN A 268 2.64 -10.88 30.55
CA GLN A 268 2.18 -10.24 29.32
C GLN A 268 3.31 -9.52 28.58
N LEU A 269 3.31 -9.65 27.25
CA LEU A 269 4.16 -8.90 26.33
C LEU A 269 3.38 -7.73 25.73
N VAL A 270 3.70 -6.53 26.21
CA VAL A 270 2.96 -5.29 25.94
C VAL A 270 3.87 -4.23 25.31
N PRO A 271 3.33 -3.14 24.74
CA PRO A 271 4.16 -2.06 24.22
C PRO A 271 5.12 -1.47 25.27
N TYR A 272 6.35 -1.20 24.84
CA TYR A 272 7.36 -0.51 25.63
C TYR A 272 7.38 0.97 25.26
N SER A 273 7.08 1.86 26.21
CA SER A 273 7.18 3.30 26.00
C SER A 273 8.60 3.77 26.26
N THR A 274 9.21 4.44 25.27
CA THR A 274 10.54 5.04 25.44
C THR A 274 10.46 6.41 26.09
N LYS A 275 11.62 6.96 26.47
CA LYS A 275 11.72 8.30 27.06
C LYS A 275 11.17 9.40 26.14
N SER A 276 11.19 9.16 24.82
CA SER A 276 10.68 10.09 23.80
C SER A 276 9.16 10.04 23.63
N GLY A 277 8.45 9.13 24.30
CA GLY A 277 6.99 8.97 24.21
C GLY A 277 6.51 8.06 23.08
N ASP A 278 7.41 7.54 22.27
CA ASP A 278 7.11 6.56 21.22
C ASP A 278 7.08 5.13 21.80
N SER A 279 6.38 4.20 21.13
CA SER A 279 6.22 2.82 21.62
C SER A 279 6.93 1.79 20.75
N LEU A 280 7.70 0.90 21.37
CA LEU A 280 8.29 -0.28 20.75
C LEU A 280 7.41 -1.51 20.98
N LEU A 281 7.01 -2.15 19.88
CA LEU A 281 6.32 -3.43 19.86
C LEU A 281 6.66 -4.13 18.54
N LEU A 282 7.61 -5.06 18.58
CA LEU A 282 8.14 -5.73 17.39
C LEU A 282 7.79 -7.22 17.42
N LEU A 283 7.40 -7.74 16.26
CA LEU A 283 7.19 -9.16 16.03
C LEU A 283 7.71 -9.49 14.64
N HIS A 284 8.54 -10.53 14.54
CA HIS A 284 9.09 -11.06 13.30
C HIS A 284 8.84 -12.57 13.22
N HIS A 285 8.58 -13.08 12.02
CA HIS A 285 8.38 -14.51 11.78
C HIS A 285 9.71 -15.23 11.61
N GLY A 286 9.99 -16.21 12.46
CA GLY A 286 11.27 -16.90 12.55
C GLY A 286 12.03 -16.58 13.84
N ASP A 287 13.21 -17.17 13.94
CA ASP A 287 14.19 -17.06 15.00
C ASP A 287 15.29 -16.07 14.61
N PHE A 288 15.23 -14.87 15.15
CA PHE A 288 16.22 -13.82 14.89
C PHE A 288 16.83 -13.34 16.19
N SER A 289 18.08 -12.92 16.16
CA SER A 289 18.66 -12.24 17.32
C SER A 289 18.03 -10.84 17.49
N ALA A 290 18.20 -10.25 18.68
CA ALA A 290 17.74 -8.90 18.92
C ALA A 290 18.39 -7.91 17.93
N GLU A 291 19.69 -8.03 17.69
CA GLU A 291 20.46 -7.20 16.76
C GLU A 291 19.94 -7.32 15.33
N GLU A 292 19.62 -8.54 14.88
CA GLU A 292 19.06 -8.77 13.55
C GLU A 292 17.69 -8.12 13.38
N VAL A 293 16.81 -8.21 14.39
CA VAL A 293 15.50 -7.55 14.38
C VAL A 293 15.65 -6.04 14.28
N PHE A 294 16.47 -5.42 15.14
CA PHE A 294 16.70 -3.97 15.11
C PHE A 294 17.35 -3.52 13.80
N HIS A 295 18.29 -4.29 13.25
CA HIS A 295 18.90 -3.99 11.95
C HIS A 295 17.88 -4.04 10.80
N ARG A 296 16.97 -5.02 10.81
CA ARG A 296 15.88 -5.11 9.83
C ARG A 296 14.91 -3.94 9.93
N GLU A 297 14.53 -3.54 11.14
CA GLU A 297 13.69 -2.36 11.36
C GLU A 297 14.37 -1.08 10.89
N GLN A 298 15.68 -0.93 11.16
CA GLN A 298 16.45 0.22 10.69
C GLN A 298 16.55 0.26 9.16
N LYS A 299 16.76 -0.88 8.52
CA LYS A 299 16.77 -1.00 7.04
C LYS A 299 15.40 -0.68 6.45
N SER A 300 14.32 -1.20 7.04
CA SER A 300 12.94 -0.92 6.64
C SER A 300 12.62 0.57 6.77
N ASN A 301 13.00 1.20 7.89
CA ASN A 301 12.84 2.63 8.11
C ASN A 301 13.62 3.45 7.07
N SER A 302 14.86 3.07 6.76
CA SER A 302 15.67 3.70 5.72
C SER A 302 15.01 3.60 4.34
N LEU A 303 14.55 2.41 3.95
CA LEU A 303 13.90 2.19 2.65
C LEU A 303 12.60 3.01 2.54
N LYS A 304 11.75 3.01 3.58
CA LYS A 304 10.55 3.85 3.63
C LYS A 304 10.88 5.33 3.51
N THR A 305 11.95 5.77 4.16
CA THR A 305 12.41 7.17 4.10
C THR A 305 12.84 7.56 2.70
N TRP A 306 13.63 6.73 2.02
CA TRP A 306 14.04 6.94 0.64
C TRP A 306 12.85 6.90 -0.34
N GLY A 307 11.93 5.95 -0.16
CA GLY A 307 10.71 5.87 -0.97
C GLY A 307 9.83 7.12 -0.84
N LEU A 308 9.61 7.60 0.38
CA LEU A 308 8.84 8.82 0.63
C LEU A 308 9.57 10.09 0.14
N ARG A 309 10.90 10.15 0.20
CA ARG A 309 11.68 11.22 -0.43
C ARG A 309 11.49 11.24 -1.95
N ALA A 310 11.57 10.07 -2.59
CA ALA A 310 11.35 9.96 -4.03
C ALA A 310 9.91 10.35 -4.40
N ALA A 311 8.91 9.87 -3.67
CA ALA A 311 7.51 10.25 -3.88
C ALA A 311 7.28 11.75 -3.68
N GLY A 312 7.85 12.35 -2.63
CA GLY A 312 7.80 13.78 -2.38
C GLY A 312 8.46 14.60 -3.48
N TRP A 313 9.64 14.17 -3.95
CA TRP A 313 10.33 14.81 -5.07
C TRP A 313 9.51 14.73 -6.38
N VAL A 314 8.91 13.56 -6.68
CA VAL A 314 8.01 13.40 -7.84
C VAL A 314 6.79 14.31 -7.71
N ALA A 315 6.17 14.38 -6.54
CA ALA A 315 5.04 15.29 -6.29
C ALA A 315 5.45 16.76 -6.49
N MET A 316 6.61 17.16 -5.98
CA MET A 316 7.15 18.53 -6.16
C MET A 316 7.41 18.84 -7.63
N PHE A 317 8.06 17.93 -8.35
CA PHE A 317 8.35 18.06 -9.78
C PHE A 317 7.06 18.14 -10.60
N THR A 318 6.09 17.25 -10.36
CA THR A 318 4.79 17.27 -11.03
C THR A 318 4.02 18.56 -10.72
N GLY A 319 4.02 19.01 -9.46
CA GLY A 319 3.41 20.27 -9.05
C GLY A 319 3.98 21.47 -9.82
N LEU A 320 5.31 21.56 -9.92
CA LEU A 320 5.99 22.61 -10.71
C LEU A 320 5.63 22.54 -12.20
N ASN A 321 5.59 21.34 -12.80
CA ASN A 321 5.20 21.18 -14.21
C ASN A 321 3.74 21.57 -14.47
N LEU A 322 2.83 21.26 -13.53
CA LEU A 322 1.43 21.67 -13.63
C LEU A 322 1.29 23.19 -13.52
N MET A 323 2.08 23.84 -12.64
CA MET A 323 2.09 25.29 -12.51
C MET A 323 2.66 25.99 -13.76
N THR A 324 3.69 25.43 -14.40
CA THR A 324 4.25 26.00 -15.64
C THR A 324 3.37 25.77 -16.86
N ARG A 325 2.36 24.89 -16.79
CA ARG A 325 1.43 24.59 -17.90
C ARG A 325 0.77 25.83 -18.50
N ILE A 326 0.44 26.83 -17.69
CA ILE A 326 -0.15 28.09 -18.17
C ILE A 326 0.81 28.93 -19.03
N LEU A 327 2.12 28.80 -18.81
CA LEU A 327 3.12 29.48 -19.64
C LEU A 327 3.14 28.88 -21.04
N TYR A 328 2.84 27.59 -21.20
CA TYR A 328 2.77 26.94 -22.51
C TYR A 328 1.60 27.47 -23.34
N THR A 329 0.42 27.66 -22.74
CA THR A 329 -0.74 28.21 -23.47
C THR A 329 -0.49 29.62 -24.02
N LEU A 330 0.45 30.36 -23.43
CA LEU A 330 0.86 31.69 -23.90
C LEU A 330 1.92 31.62 -25.02
N VAL A 331 2.78 30.60 -25.02
CA VAL A 331 3.90 30.44 -25.98
C VAL A 331 3.47 29.68 -27.25
N ASP A 332 2.37 28.94 -27.21
CA ASP A 332 1.81 28.16 -28.33
C ASP A 332 1.50 28.99 -29.60
N TRP A 333 1.53 30.33 -29.52
CA TRP A 333 1.44 31.23 -30.70
C TRP A 333 2.64 31.12 -31.66
N PHE A 334 3.81 30.68 -31.18
CA PHE A 334 5.04 30.58 -32.00
C PHE A 334 5.52 29.13 -32.13
N PRO A 335 5.19 28.42 -33.23
CA PRO A 335 5.48 26.99 -33.42
C PRO A 335 6.95 26.60 -33.30
N VAL A 336 7.86 27.49 -33.70
CA VAL A 336 9.32 27.23 -33.76
C VAL A 336 9.97 27.11 -32.38
N PHE A 337 9.39 27.75 -31.34
CA PHE A 337 9.98 27.77 -29.99
C PHE A 337 9.35 26.78 -29.00
N ARG A 338 8.26 26.13 -29.39
CA ARG A 338 7.43 25.31 -28.49
C ARG A 338 8.22 24.19 -27.82
N ASP A 339 8.95 23.40 -28.59
CA ASP A 339 9.68 22.23 -28.07
C ASP A 339 10.90 22.63 -27.24
N LEU A 340 11.59 23.70 -27.63
CA LEU A 340 12.75 24.23 -26.90
C LEU A 340 12.33 24.79 -25.54
N VAL A 341 11.24 25.55 -25.48
CA VAL A 341 10.66 26.06 -24.24
C VAL A 341 10.18 24.92 -23.35
N ASN A 342 9.62 23.85 -23.92
CA ASN A 342 9.18 22.68 -23.17
C ASN A 342 10.32 21.95 -22.45
N ILE A 343 11.41 21.70 -23.17
CA ILE A 343 12.59 21.07 -22.59
C ILE A 343 13.20 21.98 -21.51
N GLY A 344 13.29 23.29 -21.79
CA GLY A 344 13.83 24.28 -20.85
C GLY A 344 13.04 24.37 -19.54
N LEU A 345 11.71 24.46 -19.61
CA LEU A 345 10.84 24.53 -18.43
C LEU A 345 10.88 23.24 -17.59
N LYS A 346 10.94 22.07 -18.23
CA LYS A 346 11.10 20.79 -17.53
C LYS A 346 12.46 20.67 -16.84
N ALA A 347 13.54 21.09 -17.52
CA ALA A 347 14.88 21.11 -16.93
C ALA A 347 14.94 22.08 -15.74
N PHE A 348 14.33 23.26 -15.86
CA PHE A 348 14.19 24.20 -14.75
C PHE A 348 13.41 23.60 -13.57
N ALA A 349 12.24 23.00 -13.84
CA ALA A 349 11.43 22.36 -12.80
C ALA A 349 12.18 21.22 -12.11
N PHE A 350 12.99 20.44 -12.84
CA PHE A 350 13.81 19.37 -12.29
C PHE A 350 14.88 19.90 -11.34
N CYS A 351 15.63 20.93 -11.77
CA CYS A 351 16.64 21.58 -10.94
C CYS A 351 16.00 22.19 -9.68
N MET A 352 14.89 22.89 -9.83
CA MET A 352 14.17 23.54 -8.74
C MET A 352 13.63 22.52 -7.74
N ALA A 353 12.95 21.45 -8.21
CA ALA A 353 12.46 20.38 -7.36
C ALA A 353 13.58 19.70 -6.57
N THR A 354 14.72 19.45 -7.22
CA THR A 354 15.89 18.84 -6.58
C THR A 354 16.47 19.75 -5.51
N SER A 355 16.71 21.03 -5.82
CA SER A 355 17.20 22.02 -4.85
C SER A 355 16.27 22.17 -3.66
N LEU A 356 14.97 22.34 -3.88
CA LEU A 356 13.98 22.51 -2.82
C LEU A 356 13.80 21.25 -1.98
N THR A 357 13.84 20.07 -2.59
CA THR A 357 13.83 18.78 -1.86
C THR A 357 15.04 18.66 -0.94
N LEU A 358 16.25 18.94 -1.46
CA LEU A 358 17.48 18.90 -0.65
C LEU A 358 17.43 19.90 0.50
N LEU A 359 16.95 21.13 0.28
CA LEU A 359 16.76 22.12 1.34
C LEU A 359 15.76 21.63 2.40
N THR A 360 14.67 21.00 1.99
CA THR A 360 13.65 20.48 2.91
C THR A 360 14.22 19.35 3.78
N VAL A 361 14.97 18.44 3.17
CA VAL A 361 15.68 17.37 3.89
C VAL A 361 16.72 17.95 4.85
N ALA A 362 17.52 18.92 4.39
CA ALA A 362 18.50 19.61 5.23
C ALA A 362 17.85 20.31 6.43
N ALA A 363 16.72 20.99 6.22
CA ALA A 363 15.96 21.62 7.29
C ALA A 363 15.48 20.60 8.34
N GLY A 364 15.00 19.43 7.91
CA GLY A 364 14.63 18.34 8.81
C GLY A 364 15.81 17.82 9.65
N TRP A 365 17.02 17.92 9.13
CA TRP A 365 18.25 17.43 9.80
C TRP A 365 18.96 18.49 10.64
N LEU A 366 18.56 19.76 10.55
CA LEU A 366 19.29 20.90 11.15
C LEU A 366 19.56 20.73 12.65
N PHE A 367 18.57 20.21 13.39
CA PHE A 367 18.66 20.03 14.84
C PHE A 367 19.26 18.69 15.29
N TYR A 368 19.38 17.72 14.38
CA TYR A 368 19.80 16.35 14.72
C TYR A 368 21.19 16.01 14.17
N ARG A 369 21.55 16.54 12.98
CA ARG A 369 22.82 16.30 12.27
C ARG A 369 23.26 17.56 11.53
N PRO A 370 23.70 18.62 12.23
CA PRO A 370 23.93 19.95 11.65
C PRO A 370 25.00 19.96 10.54
N LEU A 371 26.05 19.13 10.67
CA LEU A 371 27.10 19.03 9.63
C LEU A 371 26.55 18.47 8.31
N TRP A 372 25.74 17.42 8.37
CA TRP A 372 25.10 16.85 7.18
C TRP A 372 24.05 17.79 6.59
N ALA A 373 23.29 18.48 7.43
CA ALA A 373 22.35 19.51 6.99
C ALA A 373 23.06 20.62 6.20
N LEU A 374 24.23 21.08 6.67
CA LEU A 374 25.03 22.10 5.97
C LEU A 374 25.51 21.60 4.61
N VAL A 375 26.09 20.39 4.54
CA VAL A 375 26.57 19.81 3.27
C VAL A 375 25.43 19.67 2.26
N ILE A 376 24.27 19.15 2.68
CA ILE A 376 23.09 19.00 1.82
C ILE A 376 22.56 20.37 1.38
N GLY A 377 22.54 21.36 2.28
CA GLY A 377 22.17 22.74 1.97
C GLY A 377 23.08 23.38 0.92
N CYS A 378 24.40 23.19 1.02
CA CYS A 378 25.35 23.65 0.01
C CYS A 378 25.12 22.99 -1.35
N LEU A 379 24.89 21.66 -1.37
CA LEU A 379 24.57 20.93 -2.61
C LEU A 379 23.29 21.44 -3.27
N ALA A 380 22.29 21.83 -2.48
CA ALA A 380 21.04 22.39 -3.00
C ALA A 380 21.23 23.71 -3.76
N LEU A 381 22.28 24.47 -3.47
CA LEU A 381 22.57 25.76 -4.12
C LEU A 381 23.36 25.61 -5.44
N VAL A 382 23.93 24.45 -5.73
CA VAL A 382 24.77 24.23 -6.92
C VAL A 382 24.05 24.59 -8.23
N PRO A 383 22.80 24.16 -8.50
CA PRO A 383 22.10 24.55 -9.72
C PRO A 383 21.88 26.06 -9.85
N ILE A 384 21.63 26.74 -8.72
CA ILE A 384 21.41 28.20 -8.68
C ILE A 384 22.71 28.95 -8.98
N ILE A 385 23.83 28.49 -8.42
CA ILE A 385 25.15 29.08 -8.67
C ILE A 385 25.54 28.92 -10.13
N ILE A 386 25.37 27.73 -10.71
CA ILE A 386 25.65 27.47 -12.14
C ILE A 386 24.76 28.33 -13.05
N ALA A 387 23.48 28.51 -12.70
CA ALA A 387 22.59 29.37 -13.46
C ALA A 387 23.03 30.84 -13.44
N ARG A 388 23.50 31.35 -12.28
CA ARG A 388 23.97 32.73 -12.14
C ARG A 388 25.29 32.99 -12.86
N THR A 389 26.24 32.05 -12.84
CA THR A 389 27.56 32.24 -13.48
C THR A 389 27.50 32.20 -15.02
N ARG A 390 26.41 31.68 -15.59
CA ARG A 390 26.18 31.64 -17.05
C ARG A 390 25.45 32.88 -17.59
N VAL A 391 25.05 33.84 -16.75
CA VAL A 391 24.50 35.12 -17.22
C VAL A 391 25.66 36.04 -17.61
N PRO A 392 25.83 36.43 -18.89
CA PRO A 392 26.89 37.34 -19.28
C PRO A 392 26.70 38.69 -18.57
N ALA A 393 27.78 39.23 -18.00
CA ALA A 393 27.73 40.53 -17.34
C ALA A 393 27.19 41.59 -18.31
N LYS A 394 26.11 42.28 -17.93
CA LYS A 394 25.62 43.45 -18.64
C LYS A 394 26.78 44.46 -18.72
N LYS A 395 27.26 44.75 -19.93
CA LYS A 395 28.07 45.95 -20.16
C LYS A 395 27.17 47.15 -19.84
N LEU A 396 27.52 47.89 -18.79
CA LEU A 396 26.99 49.23 -18.55
C LEU A 396 27.73 50.16 -19.51
N GLU A 397 27.03 50.64 -20.54
CA GLU A 397 27.39 51.86 -21.29
C GLU A 397 26.46 52.99 -20.87
#